data_AF-A0A645B4U7-F1
#
_entry.id   AF-A0A645B4U7-F1
#
_cell.length_a   1.000
_cell.length_b   1.000
_cell.length_c   1.000
_cell.angle_alpha   90.00
_cell.angle_beta   90.00
_cell.angle_gamma   90.00
#
_symmetry.space_group_name_H-M   'P 1'
#
loop_
_entity.id
_entity.type
_entity.pdbx_description
1 polymer ?
#
loop_
_entity_poly.entity_id
_entity_poly.type
_entity_poly.pdbx_seq_one_letter_code
_entity_poly.pdbx_strand_id
1 'polypeptide(L)' 'MFIADVLNVQADKQYIDPETDTFDLAKAKLIAYSHGHYYKLGEEIGKFGWTVKKKK' A
#
# COMPACT_ATOMS: atom_id res chain seq x y z
N MET A 1 22.35 6.81 -3.79
CA MET A 1 21.31 6.97 -2.76
C MET A 1 21.01 8.46 -2.66
N PHE A 2 19.74 8.83 -2.80
CA PHE A 2 19.29 10.23 -2.70
C PHE A 2 18.31 10.35 -1.54
N ILE A 3 18.33 11.51 -0.87
CA ILE A 3 17.40 11.87 0.19
C ILE A 3 16.69 13.14 -0.28
N ALA A 4 15.36 13.14 -0.19
CA ALA A 4 14.52 14.26 -0.63
C ALA A 4 13.22 14.30 0.17
N ASP A 5 12.61 15.48 0.22
CA ASP A 5 11.32 15.68 0.86
C ASP A 5 10.17 15.22 -0.05
N VAL A 6 9.18 14.54 0.54
CA VAL A 6 7.93 14.19 -0.14
C VAL A 6 6.97 15.37 -0.04
N LEU A 7 6.82 16.13 -1.13
CA LEU A 7 5.99 17.33 -1.16
C LEU A 7 4.51 17.05 -1.46
N ASN A 8 4.21 15.97 -2.19
CA ASN A 8 2.84 15.61 -2.60
C ASN A 8 2.75 14.12 -2.96
N VAL A 9 1.57 13.53 -2.81
CA VAL A 9 1.23 12.18 -3.27
C VAL A 9 -0.02 12.27 -4.16
N GLN A 10 0.07 11.75 -5.38
CA GLN A 10 -1.07 11.61 -6.28
C GLN A 10 -1.54 10.16 -6.27
N ALA A 11 -2.78 9.94 -5.87
CA ALA A 11 -3.41 8.62 -5.84
C ALA A 11 -4.76 8.69 -6.55
N ASP A 12 -5.11 7.61 -7.23
CA ASP A 12 -6.44 7.50 -7.84
C ASP A 12 -7.49 7.35 -6.73
N LYS A 13 -8.52 8.21 -6.79
CA LYS A 13 -9.60 8.26 -5.80
C LYS A 13 -10.33 6.92 -5.67
N GLN A 14 -10.33 6.09 -6.72
CA GLN A 14 -10.97 4.76 -6.66
C GLN A 14 -10.35 3.81 -5.61
N TYR A 15 -9.13 4.10 -5.16
CA TYR A 15 -8.42 3.33 -4.15
C TYR A 15 -8.40 3.99 -2.77
N ILE A 16 -9.06 5.14 -2.61
CA ILE A 16 -9.21 5.81 -1.31
C ILE A 16 -10.54 5.40 -0.71
N ASP A 17 -10.50 4.87 0.51
CA ASP A 17 -11.70 4.56 1.27
C ASP A 17 -12.37 5.87 1.73
N PRO A 18 -13.63 6.15 1.33
CA PRO A 18 -14.27 7.44 1.58
C PRO A 18 -14.66 7.66 3.04
N GLU A 19 -14.71 6.62 3.86
CA GLU A 19 -15.08 6.71 5.28
C GLU A 19 -13.84 6.95 6.15
N THR A 20 -12.73 6.31 5.80
CA THR A 20 -11.49 6.29 6.61
C THR A 20 -10.37 7.14 6.03
N ASP A 21 -10.51 7.62 4.80
CA ASP A 21 -9.50 8.33 4.01
C ASP A 21 -8.19 7.52 3.82
N THR A 22 -8.28 6.20 3.97
CA THR A 22 -7.13 5.31 3.83
C THR A 22 -6.95 4.83 2.40
N PHE A 23 -5.69 4.74 1.94
CA PHE A 23 -5.35 4.21 0.62
C PHE A 23 -5.23 2.69 0.63
N ASP A 24 -6.06 2.02 -0.17
CA ASP A 24 -6.11 0.58 -0.33
C ASP A 24 -5.10 0.11 -1.39
N LEU A 25 -3.88 -0.16 -0.94
CA LEU A 25 -2.79 -0.67 -1.78
C LEU A 25 -3.10 -2.04 -2.41
N ALA A 26 -3.95 -2.85 -1.80
CA ALA A 26 -4.29 -4.17 -2.33
C ALA A 26 -5.13 -4.04 -3.61
N LYS A 27 -6.08 -3.09 -3.65
CA LYS A 27 -6.88 -2.80 -4.86
C LYS A 27 -6.05 -2.24 -6.01
N ALA A 28 -4.94 -1.56 -5.71
CA ALA A 28 -4.05 -0.98 -6.72
C ALA A 28 -3.27 -2.03 -7.55
N LYS A 29 -3.31 -3.32 -7.18
CA LYS A 29 -2.69 -4.44 -7.92
C LYS A 29 -1.23 -4.18 -8.30
N LEU A 30 -0.44 -3.79 -7.29
CA LEU A 30 0.98 -3.51 -7.47
C LEU A 30 1.73 -4.72 -8.02
N ILE A 31 2.87 -4.45 -8.63
CA ILE A 31 3.82 -5.46 -9.10
C ILE A 31 5.06 -5.47 -8.20
N ALA A 32 5.65 -6.65 -8.04
CA ALA A 32 6.93 -6.82 -7.39
C ALA A 32 8.02 -7.11 -8.43
N TYR A 33 9.20 -6.53 -8.23
CA TYR A 33 10.39 -6.85 -9.01
C TYR A 33 11.25 -7.86 -8.25
N SER A 34 11.69 -8.91 -8.92
CA SER A 34 12.69 -9.84 -8.40
C SER A 34 13.54 -10.39 -9.53
N HIS A 35 14.87 -10.23 -9.42
CA HIS A 35 15.85 -10.84 -10.32
C HIS A 35 15.58 -10.62 -11.83
N GLY A 36 15.16 -9.42 -12.22
CA GLY A 36 14.90 -9.08 -13.63
C GLY A 36 13.47 -9.37 -14.09
N HIS A 37 12.59 -9.84 -13.21
CA HIS A 37 11.23 -10.22 -13.55
C HIS A 37 10.19 -9.48 -12.70
N TYR A 38 8.99 -9.32 -13.27
CA TYR A 38 7.84 -8.70 -12.61
C TYR A 38 6.79 -9.73 -12.24
N TYR A 39 6.28 -9.64 -11.01
CA TYR A 39 5.30 -10.55 -10.45
C TYR A 39 4.09 -9.79 -9.93
N LYS A 40 2.92 -10.42 -9.94
CA LYS A 40 1.77 -9.94 -9.19
C LYS A 40 1.99 -10.21 -7.70
N LEU A 41 1.43 -9.36 -6.85
CA LEU A 41 1.31 -9.69 -5.42
C LEU A 41 0.34 -10.86 -5.23
N GLY A 42 0.68 -11.76 -4.30
CA GLY A 42 -0.13 -12.92 -3.93
C GLY A 42 -1.21 -12.58 -2.91
N GLU A 43 -1.73 -13.61 -2.25
CA GLU A 43 -2.74 -13.47 -1.20
C GLU A 43 -2.18 -12.77 0.04
N GLU A 44 -3.04 -12.01 0.75
CA GLU A 44 -2.70 -11.46 2.05
C GLU A 44 -2.50 -12.60 3.05
N ILE A 45 -1.32 -12.67 3.66
CA ILE A 45 -0.96 -13.70 4.63
C ILE A 45 -1.05 -13.24 6.09
N GLY A 46 -1.45 -11.98 6.32
CA GLY A 46 -1.65 -11.43 7.65
C GLY A 46 -1.33 -9.93 7.75
N LYS A 47 -1.59 -9.39 8.93
CA LYS A 47 -1.43 -7.96 9.24
C LYS A 47 -0.33 -7.72 10.26
N PHE A 48 0.58 -6.80 9.96
CA PHE A 48 1.57 -6.31 10.92
C PHE A 48 0.95 -5.28 11.88
N GLY A 49 1.59 -5.07 13.05
CA GLY A 49 1.18 -4.00 13.97
C GLY A 49 0.01 -4.34 14.89
N TRP A 50 0.01 -5.54 15.47
CA TRP A 50 -1.01 -5.94 16.45
C TRP A 50 -1.08 -4.97 17.64
N THR A 51 0.06 -4.43 18.08
CA THR A 51 0.16 -3.48 19.20
C THR A 51 -0.53 -2.14 18.91
N VAL A 52 -0.62 -1.71 17.65
CA VAL A 52 -1.26 -0.44 17.24
C VAL A 52 -2.70 -0.64 16.74
N LYS A 53 -3.23 -1.87 16.83
CA LYS A 53 -4.59 -2.19 16.43
C LYS A 53 -5.57 -1.55 17.42
N LYS A 54 -6.26 -0.49 16.99
CA LYS A 54 -7.39 0.08 17.75
C LYS A 54 -8.44 -1.01 17.98
N LYS A 55 -8.93 -1.13 19.20
CA LYS A 55 -10.09 -1.97 19.50
C LYS A 55 -11.29 -1.38 18.76
N LYS A 56 -12.04 -2.24 18.06
CA LYS A 56 -13.34 -1.87 17.51
C LYS A 56 -14.32 -1.67 18.64
#